data_AF-A0A834STG7-F1
#
_entry.id   AF-A0A834STG7-F1
#
_cell.length_a   1.000
_cell.length_b   1.000
_cell.length_c   1.000
_cell.angle_alpha   90.00
_cell.angle_beta   90.00
_cell.angle_gamma   90.00
#
_symmetry.space_group_name_H-M   'P 1'
#
loop_
_entity.id
_entity.type
_entity.pdbx_description
1 polymer ?
#
loop_
_entity_poly.entity_id
_entity_poly.type
_entity_poly.pdbx_seq_one_letter_code
_entity_poly.pdbx_strand_id
1 'polypeptide(L)'
;MTVFIGTCAVSGMGGYTFHMQDPAGGQPAPNPAAEQPSNVQTGASTSGWRSFEERVLLEPMPSSGESSEASVNQQPVIPELEPPLMEENARRAELYGRLRTNLWGRPYTEGALESVVGRQVPIEKHIFAALVEDGYDPQVVFEKRHLIRGFIFYPNGEALSENTYANHLTEILNSGTRQSLPYHRVIKAIRNSDLFL
;
A
#
# COMPACT_ATOMS: atom_id res chain seq x y z
N MET A 1 9.77 32.63 45.94
CA MET A 1 8.32 32.89 45.95
C MET A 1 7.65 31.57 45.64
N THR A 2 7.16 30.89 46.67
CA THR A 2 6.68 29.50 46.64
C THR A 2 5.20 29.50 46.28
N VAL A 3 4.79 28.74 45.25
CA VAL A 3 3.38 28.57 44.89
C VAL A 3 2.99 27.11 45.07
N PHE A 4 1.88 26.94 45.80
CA PHE A 4 1.28 25.71 46.27
C PHE A 4 0.75 24.82 45.15
N ILE A 5 0.92 23.50 45.32
CA ILE A 5 0.34 22.44 44.51
C ILE A 5 -1.11 22.23 44.98
N GLY A 6 -2.08 22.51 44.10
CA GLY A 6 -3.50 22.24 44.34
C GLY A 6 -3.91 20.92 43.71
N THR A 7 -4.00 19.86 44.52
CA THR A 7 -4.55 18.56 44.12
C THR A 7 -6.07 18.60 44.29
N CYS A 8 -6.84 18.47 43.20
CA CYS A 8 -8.27 18.25 43.26
C CYS A 8 -8.58 16.81 42.87
N ALA A 9 -8.88 15.98 43.87
CA ALA A 9 -9.54 14.70 43.72
C ALA A 9 -11.06 14.94 43.67
N VAL A 10 -11.76 14.34 42.70
CA VAL A 10 -13.21 14.20 42.74
C VAL A 10 -13.54 12.73 42.47
N SER A 11 -13.87 12.05 43.56
CA SER A 11 -14.59 10.78 43.56
C SER A 11 -16.05 11.01 43.17
N GLY A 12 -16.63 10.08 42.42
CA GLY A 12 -18.06 10.10 42.10
C GLY A 12 -18.52 8.82 41.42
N MET A 13 -18.71 7.76 42.23
CA MET A 13 -19.43 6.56 41.85
C MET A 13 -20.91 6.86 41.62
N GLY A 14 -21.48 6.31 40.55
CA GLY A 14 -22.91 6.34 40.28
C GLY A 14 -23.30 5.22 39.34
N GLY A 15 -23.49 4.01 39.89
CA GLY A 15 -24.06 2.88 39.17
C GLY A 15 -25.56 3.05 39.02
N TYR A 16 -26.06 2.86 37.80
CA TYR A 16 -27.48 2.70 37.53
C TYR A 16 -27.68 1.44 36.69
N THR A 17 -28.15 0.40 37.37
CA THR A 17 -28.60 -0.86 36.78
C THR A 17 -30.00 -0.65 36.21
N PHE A 18 -30.16 -0.63 34.89
CA PHE A 18 -31.47 -0.75 34.25
C PHE A 18 -31.69 -2.20 33.81
N HIS A 19 -32.47 -2.92 34.61
CA HIS A 19 -33.14 -4.15 34.20
C HIS A 19 -34.32 -3.78 33.30
N MET A 20 -34.37 -4.33 32.08
CA MET A 20 -35.59 -4.40 31.29
C MET A 20 -35.67 -5.81 30.67
N GLN A 21 -36.81 -6.45 30.87
CA GLN A 21 -37.10 -7.85 30.57
C GLN A 21 -38.08 -7.92 29.39
N ASP A 22 -37.70 -8.67 28.33
CA ASP A 22 -38.50 -9.42 27.31
C ASP A 22 -39.59 -8.70 26.46
N PRO A 23 -40.14 -9.27 25.33
CA PRO A 23 -40.08 -10.66 24.84
C PRO A 23 -39.90 -10.91 23.31
N ALA A 24 -39.64 -12.19 22.98
CA ALA A 24 -40.17 -12.99 21.86
C ALA A 24 -39.96 -12.61 20.36
N GLY A 25 -39.34 -13.55 19.65
CA GLY A 25 -39.99 -14.30 18.57
C GLY A 25 -40.12 -13.65 17.18
N GLY A 26 -39.38 -14.14 16.19
CA GLY A 26 -39.65 -13.86 14.78
C GLY A 26 -38.58 -14.34 13.82
N GLN A 27 -38.60 -15.63 13.48
CA GLN A 27 -37.78 -16.24 12.44
C GLN A 27 -38.60 -16.29 11.14
N PRO A 28 -38.17 -15.70 10.02
CA PRO A 28 -38.75 -15.98 8.71
C PRO A 28 -38.00 -17.11 7.99
N ALA A 29 -38.77 -17.89 7.23
CA ALA A 29 -38.46 -19.12 6.51
C ALA A 29 -37.40 -18.98 5.38
N PRO A 30 -36.80 -20.09 4.90
CA PRO A 30 -35.87 -20.09 3.77
C PRO A 30 -36.62 -19.95 2.43
N ASN A 31 -36.04 -19.19 1.50
CA ASN A 31 -36.54 -19.08 0.12
C ASN A 31 -35.76 -20.06 -0.79
N PRO A 32 -36.44 -20.85 -1.65
CA PRO A 32 -35.79 -21.80 -2.55
C PRO A 32 -35.44 -21.21 -3.92
N ALA A 33 -34.34 -21.70 -4.49
CA ALA A 33 -33.97 -21.87 -5.90
C ALA A 33 -34.42 -20.84 -6.96
N ALA A 34 -33.44 -20.29 -7.69
CA ALA A 34 -33.59 -19.90 -9.08
C ALA A 34 -32.29 -20.22 -9.85
N GLU A 35 -32.36 -21.25 -10.69
CA GLU A 35 -31.39 -21.56 -11.73
C GLU A 35 -31.55 -20.56 -12.90
N GLN A 36 -30.44 -20.11 -13.48
CA GLN A 36 -30.40 -19.61 -14.85
C GLN A 36 -29.22 -20.23 -15.61
N PRO A 37 -29.45 -20.86 -16.78
CA PRO A 37 -28.41 -21.36 -17.66
C PRO A 37 -28.16 -20.43 -18.84
N SER A 38 -26.89 -20.23 -19.20
CA SER A 38 -26.43 -19.73 -20.51
C SER A 38 -24.91 -19.59 -20.46
N ASN A 39 -24.08 -19.83 -21.46
CA ASN A 39 -24.19 -20.39 -22.82
C ASN A 39 -22.71 -20.33 -23.29
N VAL A 40 -22.03 -21.46 -23.52
CA VAL A 40 -20.60 -21.47 -23.87
C VAL A 40 -20.40 -21.96 -25.31
N GLN A 41 -19.90 -21.03 -26.12
CA GLN A 41 -19.06 -21.12 -27.32
C GLN A 41 -19.63 -21.76 -28.60
N THR A 42 -20.01 -20.88 -29.53
CA THR A 42 -19.96 -21.11 -30.98
C THR A 42 -18.55 -20.77 -31.50
N GLY A 43 -18.05 -21.60 -32.43
CA GLY A 43 -16.65 -21.63 -32.88
C GLY A 43 -16.29 -20.78 -34.09
N ALA A 44 -15.06 -20.98 -34.57
CA ALA A 44 -14.57 -20.97 -35.96
C ALA A 44 -13.04 -21.13 -35.87
N SER A 45 -12.44 -22.27 -36.23
CA SER A 45 -12.08 -22.70 -37.60
C SER A 45 -11.39 -21.61 -38.42
N THR A 46 -10.06 -21.65 -38.44
CA THR A 46 -9.26 -21.10 -39.54
C THR A 46 -8.46 -22.23 -40.18
N SER A 47 -8.97 -22.68 -41.32
CA SER A 47 -8.31 -23.53 -42.29
C SER A 47 -7.17 -22.80 -42.99
N GLY A 48 -6.19 -23.56 -43.46
CA GLY A 48 -5.67 -23.37 -44.81
C GLY A 48 -4.26 -22.79 -44.91
N TRP A 49 -3.27 -23.67 -44.90
CA TRP A 49 -2.00 -23.41 -45.58
C TRP A 49 -1.64 -24.65 -46.39
N ARG A 50 -2.03 -24.63 -47.67
CA ARG A 50 -1.45 -25.47 -48.71
C ARG A 50 -0.66 -24.58 -49.66
N SER A 51 0.59 -24.98 -49.85
CA SER A 51 1.40 -24.88 -51.07
C SER A 51 1.64 -23.50 -51.69
N PHE A 52 2.91 -23.08 -51.67
CA PHE A 52 3.57 -22.72 -52.92
C PHE A 52 5.04 -23.16 -52.89
N GLU A 53 5.58 -23.36 -54.08
CA GLU A 53 6.69 -24.24 -54.41
C GLU A 53 8.09 -23.66 -54.14
N GLU A 54 8.96 -24.57 -53.75
CA GLU A 54 10.36 -24.70 -54.12
C GLU A 54 10.68 -24.17 -55.53
N ARG A 55 11.61 -23.20 -55.66
CA ARG A 55 12.69 -23.18 -56.68
C ARG A 55 13.69 -22.01 -56.47
N VAL A 56 14.94 -22.42 -56.18
CA VAL A 56 16.24 -21.96 -56.73
C VAL A 56 16.60 -20.46 -56.64
N LEU A 57 17.63 -20.12 -55.84
CA LEU A 57 18.96 -19.64 -56.28
C LEU A 57 19.81 -19.15 -55.09
N LEU A 58 21.09 -19.48 -55.14
CA LEU A 58 22.11 -19.20 -54.13
C LEU A 58 22.43 -17.70 -54.02
N GLU A 59 22.40 -17.15 -52.81
CA GLU A 59 23.28 -16.07 -52.37
C GLU A 59 23.70 -16.31 -50.91
N PRO A 60 25.01 -16.31 -50.57
CA PRO A 60 25.46 -16.38 -49.18
C PRO A 60 25.21 -15.02 -48.50
N MET A 61 24.21 -14.98 -47.61
CA MET A 61 23.95 -13.81 -46.77
C MET A 61 25.10 -13.58 -45.78
N PRO A 62 25.57 -12.33 -45.60
CA PRO A 62 26.57 -12.02 -44.59
C PRO A 62 25.99 -12.24 -43.20
N SER A 63 26.80 -12.89 -42.36
CA SER A 63 26.62 -13.09 -40.91
C SER A 63 25.91 -11.92 -40.25
N SER A 64 24.59 -12.02 -40.13
CA SER A 64 23.81 -11.19 -39.23
C SER A 64 23.94 -11.85 -37.88
N GLY A 65 24.85 -11.34 -37.05
CA GLY A 65 24.83 -11.61 -35.62
C GLY A 65 23.48 -11.16 -35.11
N GLU A 66 22.56 -12.10 -34.98
CA GLU A 66 21.29 -11.88 -34.31
C GLU A 66 21.65 -11.50 -32.89
N SER A 67 21.57 -10.18 -32.68
CA SER A 67 21.60 -9.51 -31.40
C SER A 67 20.63 -10.24 -30.49
N SER A 68 21.17 -11.21 -29.76
CA SER A 68 20.60 -11.66 -28.52
C SER A 68 20.71 -10.46 -27.59
N GLU A 69 19.78 -9.50 -27.73
CA GLU A 69 19.39 -8.66 -26.61
C GLU A 69 18.81 -9.62 -25.59
N ALA A 70 19.72 -10.26 -24.86
CA ALA A 70 19.46 -10.72 -23.52
C ALA A 70 18.75 -9.53 -22.86
N SER A 71 17.47 -9.73 -22.53
CA SER A 71 16.72 -8.87 -21.65
C SER A 71 17.58 -8.67 -20.41
N VAL A 72 18.39 -7.61 -20.42
CA VAL A 72 19.23 -7.23 -19.30
C VAL A 72 18.23 -7.06 -18.17
N ASN A 73 18.37 -7.85 -17.11
CA ASN A 73 17.60 -7.70 -15.89
C ASN A 73 17.93 -6.30 -15.33
N GLN A 74 17.29 -5.25 -15.84
CA GLN A 74 17.37 -3.91 -15.30
C GLN A 74 16.50 -3.92 -14.06
N GLN A 75 17.12 -4.29 -12.94
CA GLN A 75 16.52 -4.12 -11.64
C GLN A 75 16.14 -2.64 -11.49
N PRO A 76 14.92 -2.31 -11.06
CA PRO A 76 14.48 -0.92 -11.02
C PRO A 76 15.41 -0.11 -10.11
N VAL A 77 15.74 1.11 -10.55
CA VAL A 77 16.49 2.04 -9.70
C VAL A 77 15.55 2.50 -8.59
N ILE A 78 15.92 2.20 -7.35
CA ILE A 78 15.14 2.56 -6.16
C ILE A 78 15.69 3.88 -5.60
N PRO A 79 14.86 4.92 -5.49
CA PRO A 79 15.28 6.21 -4.93
C PRO A 79 15.72 6.10 -3.46
N GLU A 80 16.82 6.78 -3.14
CA GLU A 80 17.34 6.99 -1.79
C GLU A 80 17.80 8.46 -1.63
N LEU A 81 17.72 9.00 -0.41
CA LEU A 81 18.10 10.38 -0.12
C LEU A 81 19.32 10.44 0.79
N GLU A 82 20.31 11.20 0.35
CA GLU A 82 21.53 11.51 1.10
C GLU A 82 21.75 13.04 1.08
N PRO A 83 21.55 13.77 2.20
CA PRO A 83 21.15 13.27 3.52
C PRO A 83 19.66 12.88 3.60
N PRO A 84 19.27 11.98 4.53
CA PRO A 84 17.86 11.64 4.74
C PRO A 84 17.06 12.83 5.28
N LEU A 85 15.77 12.92 4.92
CA LEU A 85 14.88 13.99 5.42
C LEU A 85 14.68 13.98 6.94
N MET A 86 14.88 12.82 7.56
CA MET A 86 14.77 12.67 9.01
C MET A 86 15.62 11.51 9.51
N GLU A 87 16.08 11.63 10.75
CA GLU A 87 16.79 10.59 11.47
C GLU A 87 15.94 9.32 11.64
N GLU A 88 16.58 8.16 11.49
CA GLU A 88 15.91 6.86 11.49
C GLU A 88 15.17 6.60 12.83
N ASN A 89 15.80 6.92 13.97
CA ASN A 89 15.17 6.74 15.27
C ASN A 89 13.94 7.64 15.45
N ALA A 90 13.98 8.87 14.94
CA ALA A 90 12.83 9.78 14.97
C ALA A 90 11.71 9.26 14.07
N ARG A 91 12.05 8.74 12.87
CA ARG A 91 11.09 8.11 11.94
C ARG A 91 10.34 6.97 12.63
N ARG A 92 11.09 6.05 13.24
CA ARG A 92 10.53 4.90 13.95
C ARG A 92 9.63 5.35 15.10
N ALA A 93 10.08 6.31 15.92
CA ALA A 93 9.28 6.82 17.03
C ALA A 93 7.95 7.43 16.57
N GLU A 94 7.95 8.22 15.49
CA GLU A 94 6.72 8.79 14.93
C GLU A 94 5.77 7.71 14.37
N LEU A 95 6.30 6.71 13.64
CA LEU A 95 5.51 5.60 13.11
C LEU A 95 4.90 4.75 14.23
N TYR A 96 5.67 4.45 15.28
CA TYR A 96 5.19 3.78 16.48
C TYR A 96 4.03 4.51 17.15
N GLY A 97 4.21 5.82 17.41
CA GLY A 97 3.17 6.63 18.06
C GLY A 97 1.88 6.63 17.25
N ARG A 98 1.98 6.71 15.93
CA ARG A 98 0.83 6.70 15.04
C ARG A 98 0.15 5.33 14.97
N LEU A 99 0.90 4.25 14.87
CA LEU A 99 0.34 2.90 14.84
C LEU A 99 -0.40 2.57 16.14
N ARG A 100 0.17 2.94 17.30
CA ARG A 100 -0.50 2.81 18.60
C ARG A 100 -1.80 3.60 18.67
N THR A 101 -1.80 4.83 18.14
CA THR A 101 -3.01 5.66 18.05
C THR A 101 -4.07 5.00 17.16
N ASN A 102 -3.66 4.41 16.04
CA ASN A 102 -4.58 3.72 15.14
C ASN A 102 -5.17 2.44 15.76
N LEU A 103 -4.42 1.77 16.63
CA LEU A 103 -4.84 0.58 17.36
C LEU A 103 -5.54 0.88 18.68
N TRP A 104 -5.94 2.13 18.93
CA TRP A 104 -6.58 2.51 20.20
C TRP A 104 -7.79 1.63 20.51
N GLY A 105 -7.80 1.03 21.71
CA GLY A 105 -8.85 0.11 22.16
C GLY A 105 -8.76 -1.31 21.58
N ARG A 106 -7.75 -1.63 20.76
CA ARG A 106 -7.48 -2.97 20.24
C ARG A 106 -6.24 -3.58 20.94
N PRO A 107 -6.28 -4.86 21.32
CA PRO A 107 -5.11 -5.52 21.91
C PRO A 107 -4.00 -5.70 20.85
N TYR A 108 -2.75 -5.50 21.25
CA TYR A 108 -1.57 -5.75 20.42
C TYR A 108 -0.38 -6.18 21.29
N THR A 109 0.65 -6.76 20.65
CA THR A 109 1.95 -7.03 21.29
C THR A 109 3.00 -6.07 20.76
N GLU A 110 4.02 -5.75 21.56
CA GLU A 110 5.13 -4.90 21.11
C GLU A 110 5.90 -5.52 19.92
N GLY A 111 6.01 -6.85 19.87
CA GLY A 111 6.61 -7.55 18.74
C GLY A 111 5.82 -7.37 17.43
N ALA A 112 4.49 -7.36 17.49
CA ALA A 112 3.66 -7.09 16.32
C ALA A 112 3.79 -5.64 15.84
N LEU A 113 3.87 -4.68 16.77
CA LEU A 113 4.14 -3.28 16.42
C LEU A 113 5.50 -3.12 15.74
N GLU A 114 6.54 -3.71 16.30
CA GLU A 114 7.91 -3.69 15.76
C GLU A 114 7.95 -4.28 14.35
N SER A 115 7.29 -5.42 14.12
CA SER A 115 7.23 -6.02 12.77
C SER A 115 6.55 -5.10 11.75
N VAL A 116 5.42 -4.48 12.12
CA VAL A 116 4.71 -3.55 11.24
C VAL A 116 5.55 -2.29 10.95
N VAL A 117 6.09 -1.64 11.98
CA VAL A 117 6.93 -0.44 11.83
C VAL A 117 8.18 -0.74 11.02
N GLY A 118 8.79 -1.92 11.23
CA GLY A 118 9.93 -2.40 10.46
C GLY A 118 9.65 -2.48 8.95
N ARG A 119 8.41 -2.77 8.54
CA ARG A 119 8.00 -2.73 7.12
C ARG A 119 7.61 -1.33 6.64
N GLN A 120 7.04 -0.50 7.51
CA GLN A 120 6.67 0.88 7.16
C GLN A 120 7.88 1.75 6.86
N VAL A 121 8.97 1.62 7.62
CA VAL A 121 10.20 2.42 7.46
C VAL A 121 10.73 2.42 6.01
N PRO A 122 11.07 1.26 5.40
CA PRO A 122 11.62 1.25 4.04
C PRO A 122 10.63 1.78 3.00
N ILE A 123 9.33 1.47 3.15
CA ILE A 123 8.29 2.02 2.26
C ILE A 123 8.31 3.55 2.31
N GLU A 124 8.29 4.14 3.51
CA GLU A 124 8.33 5.59 3.68
C GLU A 124 9.57 6.21 3.03
N LYS A 125 10.75 5.64 3.30
CA LYS A 125 12.01 6.13 2.75
C LYS A 125 11.98 6.19 1.23
N HIS A 126 11.59 5.10 0.58
CA HIS A 126 11.56 5.02 -0.88
C HIS A 126 10.54 5.99 -1.48
N ILE A 127 9.36 6.09 -0.88
CA ILE A 127 8.31 7.00 -1.37
C ILE A 127 8.76 8.46 -1.24
N PHE A 128 9.36 8.83 -0.10
CA PHE A 128 9.80 10.22 0.12
C PHE A 128 10.96 10.58 -0.80
N ALA A 129 11.89 9.64 -1.02
CA ALA A 129 12.96 9.81 -1.99
C ALA A 129 12.44 10.00 -3.41
N ALA A 130 11.46 9.17 -3.84
CA ALA A 130 10.85 9.31 -5.16
C ALA A 130 10.16 10.67 -5.32
N LEU A 131 9.42 11.15 -4.31
CA LEU A 131 8.80 12.48 -4.36
C LEU A 131 9.85 13.59 -4.54
N VAL A 132 10.94 13.55 -3.78
CA VAL A 132 11.99 14.56 -3.92
C VAL A 132 12.65 14.51 -5.30
N GLU A 133 12.96 13.32 -5.80
CA GLU A 133 13.48 13.15 -7.16
C GLU A 133 12.52 13.64 -8.24
N ASP A 134 11.21 13.51 -8.03
CA ASP A 134 10.17 13.97 -8.94
C ASP A 134 9.95 15.50 -8.89
N GLY A 135 10.73 16.20 -8.06
CA GLY A 135 10.79 17.67 -8.03
C GLY A 135 9.93 18.31 -6.94
N TYR A 136 9.34 17.54 -6.03
CA TYR A 136 8.66 18.10 -4.86
C TYR A 136 9.69 18.64 -3.85
N ASP A 137 9.38 19.77 -3.22
CA ASP A 137 10.30 20.42 -2.28
C ASP A 137 10.54 19.53 -1.04
N PRO A 138 11.81 19.21 -0.68
CA PRO A 138 12.14 18.34 0.44
C PRO A 138 11.57 18.80 1.78
N GLN A 139 11.54 20.12 2.01
CA GLN A 139 11.06 20.69 3.26
C GLN A 139 9.53 20.56 3.32
N VAL A 140 8.82 20.81 2.23
CA VAL A 140 7.36 20.62 2.17
C VAL A 140 7.00 19.14 2.32
N VAL A 141 7.72 18.21 1.67
CA VAL A 141 7.54 16.76 1.85
C VAL A 141 7.71 16.38 3.32
N PHE A 142 8.75 16.91 3.99
CA PHE A 142 8.99 16.65 5.41
C PHE A 142 7.89 17.24 6.32
N GLU A 143 7.45 18.47 6.07
CA GLU A 143 6.37 19.11 6.83
C GLU A 143 5.04 18.36 6.67
N LYS A 144 4.75 17.88 5.46
CA LYS A 144 3.53 17.14 5.12
C LYS A 144 3.64 15.64 5.33
N ARG A 145 4.76 15.12 5.86
CA ARG A 145 5.01 13.69 6.10
C ARG A 145 3.86 12.97 6.79
N HIS A 146 3.20 13.62 7.74
CA HIS A 146 2.07 13.03 8.47
C HIS A 146 0.84 12.85 7.57
N LEU A 147 0.60 13.73 6.61
CA LEU A 147 -0.49 13.54 5.64
C LEU A 147 -0.12 12.43 4.65
N ILE A 148 1.11 12.46 4.13
CA ILE A 148 1.62 11.45 3.19
C ILE A 148 1.51 10.04 3.80
N ARG A 149 1.98 9.84 5.04
CA ARG A 149 1.82 8.58 5.79
C ARG A 149 0.37 8.13 5.94
N GLY A 150 -0.59 9.05 6.00
CA GLY A 150 -2.02 8.73 6.01
C GLY A 150 -2.43 7.99 4.74
N PHE A 151 -2.05 8.51 3.58
CA PHE A 151 -2.34 7.90 2.29
C PHE A 151 -1.59 6.58 2.05
N ILE A 152 -0.37 6.46 2.56
CA ILE A 152 0.46 5.25 2.37
C ILE A 152 0.00 4.11 3.31
N PHE A 153 -0.14 4.40 4.61
CA PHE A 153 -0.28 3.37 5.65
C PHE A 153 -1.68 3.21 6.21
N TYR A 154 -2.54 4.23 6.05
CA TYR A 154 -3.89 4.28 6.62
C TYR A 154 -4.94 4.73 5.59
N PRO A 155 -4.96 4.18 4.35
CA PRO A 155 -5.80 4.72 3.27
C PRO A 155 -7.31 4.66 3.54
N ASN A 156 -7.74 3.78 4.46
CA ASN A 156 -9.14 3.65 4.88
C ASN A 156 -9.36 4.13 6.33
N GLY A 157 -8.43 4.89 6.91
CA GLY A 157 -8.45 5.30 8.31
C GLY A 157 -7.91 4.25 9.29
N GLU A 158 -7.64 3.03 8.84
CA GLU A 158 -7.05 1.93 9.62
C GLU A 158 -5.73 1.45 9.02
N ALA A 159 -4.84 0.94 9.88
CA ALA A 159 -3.56 0.37 9.46
C ALA A 159 -3.80 -0.79 8.51
N LEU A 160 -3.00 -0.87 7.45
CA LEU A 160 -3.00 -2.02 6.57
C LEU A 160 -2.43 -3.25 7.29
N SER A 161 -2.78 -4.44 6.80
CA SER A 161 -2.22 -5.67 7.32
C SER A 161 -0.72 -5.77 7.02
N GLU A 162 0.01 -6.50 7.86
CA GLU A 162 1.43 -6.73 7.69
C GLU A 162 1.78 -7.33 6.32
N ASN A 163 0.93 -8.24 5.81
CA ASN A 163 1.07 -8.86 4.51
C ASN A 163 0.94 -7.83 3.36
N THR A 164 0.06 -6.83 3.53
CA THR A 164 -0.08 -5.75 2.56
C THR A 164 1.19 -4.90 2.50
N TYR A 165 1.84 -4.62 3.63
CA TYR A 165 3.13 -3.92 3.65
C TYR A 165 4.24 -4.75 2.99
N ALA A 166 4.28 -6.07 3.22
CA ALA A 166 5.22 -6.94 2.54
C ALA A 166 5.03 -6.90 1.01
N ASN A 167 3.78 -6.98 0.54
CA ASN A 167 3.46 -6.86 -0.88
C ASN A 167 3.90 -5.50 -1.47
N HIS A 168 3.66 -4.39 -0.75
CA HIS A 168 4.12 -3.07 -1.18
C HIS A 168 5.64 -2.99 -1.29
N LEU A 169 6.39 -3.60 -0.37
CA LEU A 169 7.84 -3.69 -0.50
C LEU A 169 8.24 -4.51 -1.72
N THR A 170 7.61 -5.66 -1.95
CA THR A 170 7.86 -6.47 -3.15
C THR A 170 7.60 -5.68 -4.43
N GLU A 171 6.51 -4.91 -4.52
CA GLU A 171 6.21 -4.03 -5.66
C GLU A 171 7.32 -2.99 -5.86
N ILE A 172 7.75 -2.30 -4.79
CA ILE A 172 8.82 -1.29 -4.85
C ILE A 172 10.13 -1.92 -5.33
N LEU A 173 10.52 -3.07 -4.76
CA LEU A 173 11.80 -3.71 -5.04
C LEU A 173 11.84 -4.32 -6.45
N ASN A 174 10.71 -4.83 -6.96
CA ASN A 174 10.68 -5.55 -8.23
C ASN A 174 10.27 -4.67 -9.41
N SER A 175 9.46 -3.64 -9.18
CA SER A 175 8.91 -2.77 -10.24
C SER A 175 9.29 -1.30 -10.10
N GLY A 176 9.92 -0.92 -8.99
CA GLY A 176 10.33 0.44 -8.68
C GLY A 176 9.27 1.22 -7.91
N THR A 177 9.72 2.20 -7.14
CA THR A 177 8.85 2.98 -6.24
C THR A 177 7.68 3.63 -6.96
N ARG A 178 7.91 4.23 -8.12
CA ARG A 178 6.88 4.96 -8.89
C ARG A 178 5.76 4.07 -9.41
N GLN A 179 6.01 2.76 -9.56
CA GLN A 179 5.02 1.78 -10.01
C GLN A 179 4.22 1.18 -8.85
N SER A 180 4.67 1.37 -7.61
CA SER A 180 4.03 0.79 -6.43
C SER A 180 2.67 1.44 -6.13
N LEU A 181 1.73 0.65 -5.62
CA LEU A 181 0.43 1.16 -5.18
C LEU A 181 0.51 2.29 -4.14
N PRO A 182 1.38 2.24 -3.10
CA PRO A 182 1.48 3.34 -2.14
C PRO A 182 1.88 4.67 -2.79
N TYR A 183 2.79 4.66 -3.78
CA TYR A 183 3.18 5.88 -4.48
C TYR A 183 2.02 6.46 -5.29
N HIS A 184 1.32 5.61 -6.04
CA HIS A 184 0.14 6.03 -6.80
C HIS A 184 -0.96 6.64 -5.94
N ARG A 185 -1.15 6.16 -4.70
CA ARG A 185 -2.11 6.77 -3.76
C ARG A 185 -1.72 8.21 -3.41
N VAL A 186 -0.44 8.48 -3.18
CA VAL A 186 0.06 9.84 -2.90
C VAL A 186 -0.11 10.74 -4.11
N ILE A 187 0.29 10.31 -5.30
CA ILE A 187 0.14 11.09 -6.53
C ILE A 187 -1.33 11.36 -6.85
N LYS A 188 -2.21 10.38 -6.62
CA LYS A 188 -3.66 10.57 -6.76
C LYS A 188 -4.18 11.64 -5.80
N ALA A 189 -3.76 11.62 -4.53
CA ALA A 189 -4.14 12.63 -3.55
C ALA A 189 -3.67 14.04 -3.95
N ILE A 190 -2.45 14.16 -4.51
CA ILE A 190 -1.94 15.44 -5.03
C ILE A 190 -2.79 15.94 -6.19
N ARG A 191 -3.06 15.06 -7.17
CA ARG A 191 -3.90 15.40 -8.34
C ARG A 191 -5.32 15.80 -7.96
N ASN A 192 -5.87 15.20 -6.92
CA ASN A 192 -7.20 15.51 -6.40
C ASN A 192 -7.22 16.75 -5.50
N SER A 193 -6.08 17.39 -5.23
CA SER A 193 -5.95 18.50 -4.28
C SER A 193 -6.26 18.12 -2.81
N ASP A 194 -6.19 16.83 -2.48
CA ASP A 194 -6.29 16.33 -1.10
C ASP A 194 -4.95 16.48 -0.35
N LEU A 195 -3.86 16.62 -1.09
CA LEU A 195 -2.51 16.82 -0.59
C LEU A 195 -1.81 17.91 -1.42
N PHE A 196 -1.27 18.94 -0.74
CA PHE A 196 -0.46 19.99 -1.36
C PHE A 196 0.99 19.81 -0.96
N LEU A 197 1.84 19.54 -1.94
CA LEU A 197 3.30 19.42 -1.84
C LEU A 197 3.99 20.46 -2.71
#